data_AF-A0A437S4H6-F1
#
_entry.id   AF-A0A437S4H6-F1
#
_cell.length_a   1.000
_cell.length_b   1.000
_cell.length_c   1.000
_cell.angle_alpha   90.00
_cell.angle_beta   90.00
_cell.angle_gamma   90.00
#
_symmetry.space_group_name_H-M   'P 1'
#
loop_
_entity.id
_entity.type
_entity.pdbx_description
1 polymer ?
#
loop_
_entity_poly.entity_id
_entity_poly.type
_entity_poly.pdbx_seq_one_letter_code
_entity_poly.pdbx_strand_id
1 'polypeptide(L)'
;MKNFFKKNKNLNTEQDNNVENEINNVDNNSKNRDYIDEKNKLIDMDEIESLIYIDKNSQKRKTDEPRKTKTTQTGKSKRADFTNLDDKEKIKQQKRSKAWQMKMRRRRIAFVIIVVALIILIVKLISTFVGRNQKSTVQPKLASWYVGEIFRENNKDYTSSIESPKNETDRMMLAYSRASGINKRIMPGSNHLVSASSYAYDTKEIREYIRGEAEYQGREKLVFLTFDDGPNTTVTPQILNILKKNDVHATFFTVGKNIVESNYGVLEKTLMDGNSLGLHSFSHDYDLLYPEKTGDTEQILEEARLTAGRLEKVFGEDFKATVWRYPGGHLSWQGLNESDEQLKAMGIEWIDWNSLSGDSEKKSLRPSSVEEEVNYIIKTLNQNLHSDVAVVLMHDATDKQLTVDSLQSVIDYFKENNYKFGILK
;
A
#
# COMPACT_ATOMS: atom_id res chain seq x y z
N MET A 1 -23.29 -16.68 60.77
CA MET A 1 -24.57 -16.68 60.01
C MET A 1 -24.25 -17.23 58.63
N LYS A 2 -24.15 -18.55 58.39
CA LYS A 2 -25.19 -19.59 58.21
C LYS A 2 -26.38 -19.15 57.32
N ASN A 3 -26.57 -19.92 56.24
CA ASN A 3 -27.60 -19.88 55.18
C ASN A 3 -27.21 -18.94 54.03
N PHE A 4 -26.84 -19.44 52.84
CA PHE A 4 -27.78 -20.00 51.88
C PHE A 4 -27.10 -21.05 50.96
N PHE A 5 -27.69 -22.23 50.88
CA PHE A 5 -27.37 -23.30 49.93
C PHE A 5 -28.70 -23.81 49.32
N LYS A 6 -28.61 -24.33 48.09
CA LYS A 6 -29.52 -25.25 47.37
C LYS A 6 -30.59 -24.67 46.43
N LYS A 7 -30.34 -24.86 45.13
CA LYS A 7 -31.04 -25.76 44.17
C LYS A 7 -30.34 -25.56 42.81
N ASN A 8 -29.94 -26.54 42.01
CA ASN A 8 -30.57 -27.82 41.66
C ASN A 8 -29.50 -28.88 41.35
N LYS A 9 -29.85 -30.14 41.61
CA LYS A 9 -29.15 -31.36 41.18
C LYS A 9 -30.19 -32.29 40.56
N ASN A 10 -29.73 -33.05 39.56
CA ASN A 10 -30.32 -34.25 38.92
C ASN A 10 -31.11 -34.01 37.62
N LEU A 11 -30.56 -34.48 36.49
CA LEU A 11 -30.81 -35.81 35.90
C LEU A 11 -29.77 -36.04 34.77
N ASN A 12 -28.85 -37.00 34.97
CA ASN A 12 -28.75 -38.32 34.28
C ASN A 12 -28.10 -38.23 32.87
N THR A 13 -26.82 -38.62 32.70
CA THR A 13 -26.23 -39.98 32.53
C THR A 13 -26.49 -40.62 31.16
N GLU A 14 -25.45 -41.31 30.67
CA GLU A 14 -25.27 -42.02 29.37
C GLU A 14 -24.67 -41.09 28.29
N GLN A 15 -23.52 -41.36 27.66
CA GLN A 15 -22.82 -42.61 27.36
C GLN A 15 -21.32 -42.32 27.15
N ASP A 16 -20.45 -43.03 27.88
CA ASP A 16 -19.12 -43.39 27.37
C ASP A 16 -19.31 -44.40 26.24
N ASN A 17 -18.60 -44.23 25.12
CA ASN A 17 -18.05 -45.31 24.29
C ASN A 17 -17.23 -44.76 23.11
N ASN A 18 -16.08 -45.42 22.89
CA ASN A 18 -15.27 -45.50 21.67
C ASN A 18 -14.15 -44.48 21.46
N VAL A 19 -13.05 -44.80 22.15
CA VAL A 19 -11.67 -44.78 21.63
C VAL A 19 -11.53 -45.83 20.52
N GLU A 20 -10.62 -45.55 19.57
CA GLU A 20 -9.98 -46.45 18.58
C GLU A 20 -10.69 -46.80 17.27
N ASN A 21 -9.87 -46.83 16.20
CA ASN A 21 -10.11 -47.10 14.76
C ASN A 21 -10.44 -45.81 13.95
N GLU A 22 -9.67 -45.32 12.98
CA GLU A 22 -8.75 -45.96 12.02
C GLU A 22 -7.61 -45.00 11.62
N ILE A 23 -6.37 -45.46 11.79
CA ILE A 23 -5.24 -45.11 10.92
C ILE A 23 -5.34 -46.05 9.73
N ASN A 24 -5.49 -45.52 8.51
CA ASN A 24 -5.00 -46.04 7.23
C ASN A 24 -5.83 -45.46 6.07
N ASN A 25 -5.28 -44.48 5.35
CA ASN A 25 -5.28 -44.47 3.87
C ASN A 25 -4.42 -43.31 3.37
N VAL A 26 -3.15 -43.62 3.20
CA VAL A 26 -2.21 -42.91 2.33
C VAL A 26 -2.29 -43.55 0.94
N ASP A 27 -2.10 -42.73 -0.08
CA ASP A 27 -1.91 -43.04 -1.50
C ASP A 27 -3.14 -43.43 -2.34
N ASN A 28 -3.56 -42.49 -3.20
CA ASN A 28 -3.44 -42.63 -4.66
C ASN A 28 -4.17 -41.49 -5.39
N ASN A 29 -3.45 -40.48 -5.88
CA ASN A 29 -3.68 -39.95 -7.23
C ASN A 29 -2.56 -39.00 -7.69
N SER A 30 -1.41 -39.58 -8.02
CA SER A 30 -0.51 -39.01 -9.02
C SER A 30 -0.93 -39.54 -10.39
N LYS A 31 -1.71 -38.78 -11.17
CA LYS A 31 -1.94 -39.02 -12.62
C LYS A 31 -2.59 -37.79 -13.26
N ASN A 32 -1.73 -36.87 -13.70
CA ASN A 32 -1.93 -36.07 -14.93
C ASN A 32 -0.70 -35.17 -15.12
N ARG A 33 0.42 -35.81 -15.46
CA ARG A 33 1.41 -35.22 -16.36
C ARG A 33 1.16 -35.86 -17.73
N ASP A 34 1.17 -35.02 -18.75
CA ASP A 34 1.18 -35.30 -20.20
C ASP A 34 0.04 -34.57 -20.94
N TYR A 35 0.26 -33.27 -21.18
CA TYR A 35 -0.17 -32.60 -22.41
C TYR A 35 0.87 -31.53 -22.74
N ILE A 36 1.79 -31.92 -23.63
CA ILE A 36 2.81 -31.07 -24.24
C ILE A 36 2.24 -30.48 -25.54
N ASP A 37 2.67 -29.24 -25.81
CA ASP A 37 2.73 -28.52 -27.09
C ASP A 37 1.48 -28.40 -27.95
N GLU A 38 0.97 -27.16 -28.06
CA GLU A 38 1.19 -26.37 -29.28
C GLU A 38 0.60 -24.96 -29.11
N LYS A 39 1.31 -23.96 -29.67
CA LYS A 39 0.96 -22.53 -29.80
C LYS A 39 1.50 -21.58 -28.72
N ASN A 40 2.81 -21.38 -28.76
CA ASN A 40 3.40 -20.06 -28.59
C ASN A 40 4.32 -19.79 -29.79
N LYS A 41 3.78 -19.17 -30.84
CA LYS A 41 4.57 -18.60 -31.93
C LYS A 41 5.06 -17.23 -31.45
N LEU A 42 6.23 -17.23 -30.83
CA LEU A 42 7.01 -16.03 -30.56
C LEU A 42 7.32 -15.35 -31.89
N ILE A 43 7.02 -14.06 -31.97
CA ILE A 43 7.39 -13.21 -33.09
C ILE A 43 8.90 -13.01 -33.01
N ASP A 44 9.59 -13.39 -34.07
CA ASP A 44 11.02 -13.23 -34.25
C ASP A 44 11.36 -11.74 -34.43
N MET A 45 12.18 -11.19 -33.52
CA MET A 45 12.58 -9.79 -33.53
C MET A 45 13.55 -9.45 -34.67
N ASP A 46 14.13 -10.46 -35.33
CA ASP A 46 15.06 -10.27 -36.45
C ASP A 46 14.35 -9.90 -37.77
N GLU A 47 13.02 -10.11 -37.85
CA GLU A 47 12.24 -9.74 -39.06
C GLU A 47 11.88 -8.24 -39.08
N ILE A 48 11.91 -7.54 -37.93
CA ILE A 48 11.57 -6.12 -37.81
C ILE A 48 12.75 -5.20 -38.16
N GLU A 49 14.00 -5.61 -37.93
CA GLU A 49 15.17 -4.79 -38.28
C GLU A 49 15.46 -4.74 -39.78
N SER A 50 14.96 -5.69 -40.57
CA SER A 50 15.11 -5.72 -42.03
C SER A 50 14.27 -4.66 -42.78
N LEU A 51 13.24 -4.09 -42.13
CA LEU A 51 12.33 -3.10 -42.73
C LEU A 51 12.76 -1.64 -42.48
N ILE A 52 13.83 -1.41 -41.70
CA ILE A 52 14.33 -0.06 -41.36
C ILE A 52 15.62 0.29 -42.14
N TYR A 53 16.23 -0.66 -42.86
CA TYR A 53 17.56 -0.48 -43.48
C TYR A 53 17.58 0.06 -44.93
N ILE A 54 16.45 0.39 -45.57
CA ILE A 54 16.44 0.77 -47.01
C ILE A 54 16.55 2.29 -47.31
N ASP A 55 16.48 3.20 -46.34
CA ASP A 55 16.43 4.66 -46.65
C ASP A 55 17.65 5.50 -46.23
N LYS A 56 18.86 4.92 -46.26
CA LYS A 56 20.10 5.69 -46.03
C LYS A 56 21.25 5.25 -46.93
N ASN A 57 21.10 5.36 -48.25
CA ASN A 57 22.24 5.48 -49.17
C ASN A 57 21.83 6.00 -50.55
N SER A 58 21.62 7.31 -50.68
CA SER A 58 22.10 7.99 -51.88
C SER A 58 22.42 9.46 -51.58
N GLN A 59 23.64 9.84 -51.95
CA GLN A 59 24.16 11.20 -52.10
C GLN A 59 24.78 11.87 -50.87
N LYS A 60 26.09 11.65 -50.71
CA LYS A 60 27.01 12.72 -50.31
C LYS A 60 28.36 12.56 -51.01
N ARG A 61 28.92 13.72 -51.41
CA ARG A 61 30.32 14.04 -51.82
C ARG A 61 30.53 14.11 -53.34
N LYS A 62 31.16 15.16 -53.92
CA LYS A 62 31.99 16.29 -53.44
C LYS A 62 32.10 17.33 -54.59
N THR A 63 31.83 18.62 -54.35
CA THR A 63 32.76 19.77 -54.17
C THR A 63 33.66 20.12 -55.37
N ASP A 64 33.51 21.32 -55.96
CA ASP A 64 34.48 22.45 -55.88
C ASP A 64 34.18 23.61 -56.86
N GLU A 65 34.78 24.76 -56.53
CA GLU A 65 34.46 26.18 -56.79
C GLU A 65 34.96 26.80 -58.15
N PRO A 66 34.77 28.12 -58.42
CA PRO A 66 34.48 28.65 -59.76
C PRO A 66 35.60 29.48 -60.42
N ARG A 67 35.50 29.75 -61.74
CA ARG A 67 36.08 30.96 -62.36
C ARG A 67 35.54 31.35 -63.74
N LYS A 68 35.51 32.67 -63.94
CA LYS A 68 35.10 33.51 -65.09
C LYS A 68 35.83 33.19 -66.41
N THR A 69 35.21 33.42 -67.58
CA THR A 69 35.44 34.57 -68.52
C THR A 69 34.80 34.40 -69.92
N LYS A 70 34.06 35.44 -70.34
CA LYS A 70 34.08 36.20 -71.63
C LYS A 70 34.04 35.54 -73.04
N THR A 71 33.01 36.00 -73.80
CA THR A 71 32.96 36.45 -75.22
C THR A 71 33.30 35.48 -76.37
N THR A 72 32.35 35.24 -77.30
CA THR A 72 32.24 35.93 -78.62
C THR A 72 31.04 35.44 -79.45
N GLN A 73 30.52 36.35 -80.26
CA GLN A 73 29.43 36.20 -81.23
C GLN A 73 29.84 35.32 -82.43
N THR A 74 28.86 34.72 -83.11
CA THR A 74 28.48 35.03 -84.52
C THR A 74 27.45 34.03 -85.03
N GLY A 75 26.59 34.47 -85.96
CA GLY A 75 25.81 33.58 -86.83
C GLY A 75 24.30 33.77 -86.79
N LYS A 76 23.81 34.83 -87.44
CA LYS A 76 22.40 34.92 -87.87
C LYS A 76 22.10 33.84 -88.91
N SER A 77 21.01 33.11 -88.75
CA SER A 77 20.21 32.62 -89.87
C SER A 77 18.74 32.55 -89.47
N LYS A 78 17.91 33.28 -90.22
CA LYS A 78 16.46 33.31 -90.08
C LYS A 78 15.89 31.97 -90.56
N ARG A 79 15.11 31.29 -89.72
CA ARG A 79 14.10 30.34 -90.22
C ARG A 79 12.84 30.41 -89.36
N ALA A 80 11.78 30.77 -90.07
CA ALA A 80 10.35 30.83 -89.78
C ALA A 80 9.82 30.19 -88.48
N ASP A 81 8.98 30.99 -87.81
CA ASP A 81 7.76 30.64 -87.08
C ASP A 81 7.33 29.16 -87.13
N PHE A 82 7.67 28.40 -86.09
CA PHE A 82 7.00 27.15 -85.73
C PHE A 82 6.98 26.85 -84.21
N THR A 83 7.29 27.83 -83.34
CA THR A 83 7.42 27.58 -81.88
C THR A 83 6.20 28.00 -81.05
N ASN A 84 5.23 28.74 -81.59
CA ASN A 84 4.12 29.30 -80.79
C ASN A 84 2.93 28.35 -80.54
N LEU A 85 2.86 27.19 -81.20
CA LEU A 85 1.81 26.18 -80.98
C LEU A 85 2.24 25.10 -79.99
N ASP A 86 3.53 24.72 -79.99
CA ASP A 86 4.07 23.63 -79.16
C ASP A 86 4.22 24.04 -77.67
N ASP A 87 4.56 25.31 -77.41
CA ASP A 87 4.66 25.83 -76.04
C ASP A 87 3.29 26.01 -75.35
N LYS A 88 2.24 26.32 -76.12
CA LYS A 88 0.87 26.39 -75.59
C LYS A 88 0.32 25.01 -75.21
N GLU A 89 0.66 23.96 -75.96
CA GLU A 89 0.29 22.58 -75.62
C GLU A 89 1.06 22.06 -74.39
N LYS A 90 2.37 22.34 -74.28
CA LYS A 90 3.18 21.97 -73.11
C LYS A 90 2.69 22.65 -71.82
N ILE A 91 2.31 23.93 -71.87
CA ILE A 91 1.72 24.64 -70.73
C ILE A 91 0.34 24.05 -70.37
N LYS A 92 -0.46 23.64 -71.35
CA LYS A 92 -1.79 23.02 -71.13
C LYS A 92 -1.67 21.61 -70.55
N GLN A 93 -0.67 20.82 -70.96
CA GLN A 93 -0.34 19.52 -70.38
C GLN A 93 0.19 19.64 -68.95
N GLN A 94 1.07 20.60 -68.65
CA GLN A 94 1.55 20.84 -67.28
C GLN A 94 0.45 21.32 -66.33
N LYS A 95 -0.50 22.15 -66.80
CA LYS A 95 -1.68 22.53 -66.01
C LYS A 95 -2.60 21.34 -65.75
N ARG A 96 -2.78 20.43 -66.71
CA ARG A 96 -3.55 19.19 -66.56
C ARG A 96 -2.88 18.19 -65.60
N SER A 97 -1.55 18.06 -65.62
CA SER A 97 -0.83 17.18 -64.69
C SER A 97 -0.86 17.69 -63.25
N LYS A 98 -0.69 19.00 -63.03
CA LYS A 98 -0.85 19.62 -61.70
C LYS A 98 -2.28 19.53 -61.17
N ALA A 99 -3.29 19.71 -62.03
CA ALA A 99 -4.70 19.52 -61.64
C ALA A 99 -5.01 18.06 -61.27
N TRP A 100 -4.45 17.09 -62.00
CA TRP A 100 -4.58 15.67 -61.69
C TRP A 100 -3.88 15.29 -60.38
N GLN A 101 -2.67 15.80 -60.13
CA GLN A 101 -1.96 15.60 -58.86
C GLN A 101 -2.71 16.21 -57.66
N MET A 102 -3.28 17.41 -57.80
CA MET A 102 -4.12 18.02 -56.76
C MET A 102 -5.40 17.22 -56.52
N LYS A 103 -6.04 16.68 -57.57
CA LYS A 103 -7.21 15.81 -57.46
C LYS A 103 -6.87 14.50 -56.74
N MET A 104 -5.73 13.90 -57.03
CA MET A 104 -5.26 12.68 -56.35
C MET A 104 -4.88 12.95 -54.90
N ARG A 105 -4.25 14.11 -54.58
CA ARG A 105 -3.95 14.50 -53.21
C ARG A 105 -5.22 14.74 -52.39
N ARG A 106 -6.25 15.38 -52.96
CA ARG A 106 -7.57 15.54 -52.32
C ARG A 106 -8.26 14.20 -52.07
N ARG A 107 -8.16 13.25 -53.01
CA ARG A 107 -8.69 11.89 -52.84
C ARG A 107 -7.96 11.10 -51.76
N ARG A 108 -6.64 11.25 -51.65
CA ARG A 108 -5.84 10.63 -50.57
C ARG A 108 -6.19 11.22 -49.21
N ILE A 109 -6.34 12.55 -49.11
CA ILE A 109 -6.78 13.21 -47.87
C ILE A 109 -8.19 12.76 -47.47
N ALA A 110 -9.13 12.72 -48.42
CA ALA A 110 -10.48 12.23 -48.17
C ALA A 110 -10.48 10.75 -47.72
N PHE A 111 -9.64 9.92 -48.33
CA PHE A 111 -9.46 8.52 -47.92
C PHE A 111 -8.92 8.40 -46.50
N VAL A 112 -7.91 9.19 -46.13
CA VAL A 112 -7.36 9.22 -44.75
C VAL A 112 -8.43 9.66 -43.75
N ILE A 113 -9.24 10.68 -44.08
CA ILE A 113 -10.34 11.13 -43.22
C ILE A 113 -11.38 10.01 -43.02
N ILE A 114 -11.73 9.28 -44.07
CA ILE A 114 -12.66 8.14 -44.00
C ILE A 114 -12.09 7.02 -43.13
N VAL A 115 -10.80 6.69 -43.27
CA VAL A 115 -10.13 5.67 -42.45
C VAL A 115 -10.10 6.07 -40.98
N VAL A 116 -9.79 7.33 -40.67
CA VAL A 116 -9.81 7.85 -39.28
C VAL A 116 -11.23 7.79 -38.71
N ALA A 117 -12.25 8.16 -39.47
CA ALA A 117 -13.64 8.07 -39.04
C ALA A 117 -14.07 6.61 -38.77
N LEU A 118 -13.62 5.66 -39.60
CA LEU A 118 -13.86 4.23 -39.39
C LEU A 118 -13.15 3.70 -38.14
N ILE A 119 -11.91 4.13 -37.86
CA ILE A 119 -11.19 3.75 -36.63
C ILE A 119 -11.95 4.26 -35.40
N ILE A 120 -12.42 5.51 -35.41
CA ILE A 120 -13.21 6.08 -34.30
C ILE A 120 -14.53 5.29 -34.12
N LEU A 121 -15.19 4.91 -35.21
CA LEU A 121 -16.41 4.10 -35.17
C LEU A 121 -16.14 2.72 -34.56
N ILE A 122 -15.04 2.07 -34.95
CA ILE A 122 -14.61 0.76 -34.42
C ILE A 122 -14.30 0.88 -32.92
N VAL A 123 -13.58 1.90 -32.47
CA VAL A 123 -13.31 2.14 -31.05
C VAL A 123 -14.61 2.32 -30.26
N LYS A 124 -15.59 3.03 -30.82
CA LYS A 124 -16.90 3.24 -30.18
C LYS A 124 -17.76 1.97 -30.16
N LEU A 125 -17.63 1.11 -31.16
CA LEU A 125 -18.25 -0.22 -31.18
C LEU A 125 -17.59 -1.17 -30.18
N ILE A 126 -16.27 -1.14 -30.06
CA ILE A 126 -15.52 -1.91 -29.05
C ILE A 126 -15.88 -1.41 -27.65
N SER A 127 -15.95 -0.10 -27.40
CA SER A 127 -16.31 0.43 -26.07
C SER A 127 -17.74 0.10 -25.66
N THR A 128 -18.68 0.08 -26.61
CA THR A 128 -20.08 -0.35 -26.36
C THR A 128 -20.23 -1.87 -26.19
N PHE A 129 -19.34 -2.66 -26.78
CA PHE A 129 -19.30 -4.12 -26.60
C PHE A 129 -18.60 -4.53 -25.29
N VAL A 130 -17.49 -3.87 -24.95
CA VAL A 130 -16.77 -4.04 -23.67
C VAL A 130 -17.63 -3.55 -22.48
N GLY A 131 -18.46 -2.53 -22.68
CA GLY A 131 -19.34 -2.00 -21.63
C GLY A 131 -20.63 -2.79 -21.35
N ARG A 132 -20.89 -3.93 -22.04
CA ARG A 132 -22.17 -4.65 -21.90
C ARG A 132 -22.12 -6.10 -21.43
N ASN A 133 -20.94 -6.70 -21.26
CA ASN A 133 -20.85 -8.08 -20.79
C ASN A 133 -19.61 -8.30 -19.93
N GLN A 134 -19.59 -7.75 -18.71
CA GLN A 134 -18.94 -8.39 -17.56
C GLN A 134 -19.68 -7.96 -16.28
N LYS A 135 -20.48 -8.87 -15.71
CA LYS A 135 -20.52 -9.00 -14.25
C LYS A 135 -19.18 -9.64 -13.87
N SER A 136 -18.13 -8.81 -13.84
CA SER A 136 -16.80 -9.22 -13.40
C SER A 136 -16.81 -9.24 -11.89
N THR A 137 -16.64 -10.44 -11.32
CA THR A 137 -15.94 -10.64 -10.06
C THR A 137 -14.71 -9.74 -10.06
N VAL A 138 -14.73 -8.71 -9.22
CA VAL A 138 -13.60 -7.81 -9.03
C VAL A 138 -12.53 -8.62 -8.31
N GLN A 139 -11.59 -9.20 -9.05
CA GLN A 139 -10.25 -9.41 -8.49
C GLN A 139 -9.64 -8.01 -8.37
N PRO A 140 -9.29 -7.53 -7.16
CA PRO A 140 -8.65 -6.25 -7.03
C PRO A 140 -7.33 -6.31 -7.81
N LYS A 141 -7.21 -5.43 -8.80
CA LYS A 141 -5.95 -5.23 -9.53
C LYS A 141 -4.95 -4.69 -8.52
N LEU A 142 -3.97 -5.50 -8.13
CA LEU A 142 -2.72 -4.99 -7.53
C LEU A 142 -2.33 -3.71 -8.27
N ALA A 143 -2.21 -2.61 -7.52
CA ALA A 143 -1.91 -1.32 -8.14
C ALA A 143 -0.60 -1.44 -8.93
N SER A 144 -0.58 -0.98 -10.18
CA SER A 144 0.58 -1.16 -11.08
C SER A 144 1.87 -0.54 -10.55
N TRP A 145 1.78 0.46 -9.66
CA TRP A 145 2.92 1.01 -8.95
C TRP A 145 3.48 0.03 -7.89
N TYR A 146 2.64 -0.77 -7.22
CA TYR A 146 3.03 -1.80 -6.25
C TYR A 146 3.75 -2.98 -6.95
N VAL A 147 3.24 -3.39 -8.11
CA VAL A 147 3.93 -4.36 -8.98
C VAL A 147 5.28 -3.80 -9.42
N GLY A 148 5.34 -2.53 -9.83
CA GLY A 148 6.58 -1.84 -10.18
C GLY A 148 7.60 -1.75 -9.03
N GLU A 149 7.14 -1.68 -7.79
CA GLU A 149 7.97 -1.66 -6.60
C GLU A 149 8.52 -3.05 -6.24
N ILE A 150 7.70 -4.10 -6.34
CA ILE A 150 8.16 -5.51 -6.26
C ILE A 150 9.22 -5.80 -7.34
N PHE A 151 9.00 -5.34 -8.57
CA PHE A 151 9.97 -5.49 -9.66
C PHE A 151 11.25 -4.66 -9.46
N ARG A 152 11.17 -3.51 -8.76
CA ARG A 152 12.35 -2.69 -8.40
C ARG A 152 13.16 -3.30 -7.25
N GLU A 153 12.49 -3.89 -6.27
CA GLU A 153 13.12 -4.50 -5.08
C GLU A 153 13.79 -5.86 -5.42
N ASN A 154 13.27 -6.64 -6.37
CA ASN A 154 13.87 -7.92 -6.80
C ASN A 154 15.27 -7.80 -7.46
N ASN A 155 15.74 -6.59 -7.79
CA ASN A 155 17.08 -6.36 -8.34
C ASN A 155 18.11 -5.91 -7.30
N LYS A 156 17.76 -5.87 -6.01
CA LYS A 156 18.71 -5.63 -4.92
C LYS A 156 18.59 -6.74 -3.90
N ASP A 157 19.57 -7.64 -3.95
CA ASP A 157 19.74 -8.72 -3.01
C ASP A 157 20.11 -8.17 -1.63
N TYR A 158 19.10 -7.95 -0.78
CA TYR A 158 19.26 -7.64 0.64
C TYR A 158 19.22 -8.90 1.52
N THR A 159 19.25 -10.11 0.92
CA THR A 159 19.37 -11.36 1.69
C THR A 159 20.79 -11.61 2.20
N SER A 160 21.77 -10.79 1.80
CA SER A 160 23.13 -10.83 2.35
C SER A 160 23.37 -9.73 3.40
N SER A 161 23.04 -10.00 4.65
CA SER A 161 23.97 -9.82 5.80
C SER A 161 23.27 -10.02 7.15
N ILE A 162 22.95 -11.27 7.48
CA ILE A 162 23.47 -11.78 8.75
C ILE A 162 24.83 -12.37 8.39
N GLU A 163 25.88 -11.55 8.41
CA GLU A 163 27.23 -12.10 8.27
C GLU A 163 27.43 -13.14 9.38
N SER A 164 27.89 -14.33 9.00
CA SER A 164 28.28 -15.34 9.97
C SER A 164 29.34 -14.74 10.90
N PRO A 165 29.25 -14.95 12.22
CA PRO A 165 30.13 -14.34 13.20
C PRO A 165 31.59 -14.61 12.84
N LYS A 166 32.33 -13.54 12.55
CA LYS A 166 33.68 -13.60 11.97
C LYS A 166 34.73 -14.03 13.00
N ASN A 167 34.42 -13.89 14.29
CA ASN A 167 35.28 -14.30 15.40
C ASN A 167 34.50 -15.04 16.51
N GLU A 168 35.24 -15.57 17.48
CA GLU A 168 34.71 -16.36 18.60
C GLU A 168 33.87 -15.53 19.58
N THR A 169 34.20 -14.24 19.72
CA THR A 169 33.44 -13.27 20.51
C THR A 169 32.05 -13.01 19.92
N ASP A 170 31.94 -12.88 18.60
CA ASP A 170 30.67 -12.71 17.88
C ASP A 170 29.81 -13.97 17.99
N ARG A 171 30.42 -15.16 17.98
CA ARG A 171 29.72 -16.43 18.24
C ARG A 171 29.20 -16.52 19.66
N MET A 172 29.99 -16.10 20.66
CA MET A 172 29.57 -16.05 22.06
C MET A 172 28.47 -15.01 22.28
N MET A 173 28.55 -13.82 21.68
CA MET A 173 27.51 -12.80 21.76
C MET A 173 26.22 -13.22 21.07
N LEU A 174 26.31 -13.92 19.94
CA LEU A 174 25.15 -14.50 19.26
C LEU A 174 24.53 -15.64 20.07
N ALA A 175 25.34 -16.51 20.69
CA ALA A 175 24.88 -17.58 21.58
C ALA A 175 24.25 -17.01 22.86
N TYR A 176 24.82 -15.94 23.44
CA TYR A 176 24.28 -15.24 24.60
C TYR A 176 22.98 -14.50 24.26
N SER A 177 22.89 -13.84 23.10
CA SER A 177 21.66 -13.23 22.56
C SER A 177 20.56 -14.27 22.34
N ARG A 178 20.90 -15.45 21.80
CA ARG A 178 19.96 -16.58 21.66
C ARG A 178 19.53 -17.18 23.01
N ALA A 179 20.45 -17.28 23.96
CA ALA A 179 20.17 -17.81 25.31
C ALA A 179 19.36 -16.82 26.17
N SER A 180 19.51 -15.51 25.96
CA SER A 180 18.74 -14.45 26.63
C SER A 180 17.44 -14.06 25.90
N GLY A 181 17.23 -14.57 24.68
CA GLY A 181 16.15 -14.16 23.76
C GLY A 181 14.91 -15.06 23.73
N ILE A 182 14.72 -15.98 24.68
CA ILE A 182 13.53 -16.87 24.69
C ILE A 182 12.22 -16.07 24.70
N ASN A 183 12.21 -14.88 25.35
CA ASN A 183 11.02 -14.04 25.47
C ASN A 183 10.88 -12.98 24.36
N LYS A 184 11.87 -12.82 23.46
CA LYS A 184 11.87 -11.77 22.42
C LYS A 184 11.43 -12.26 21.03
N ARG A 185 10.81 -13.44 20.96
CA ARG A 185 10.22 -13.95 19.72
C ARG A 185 8.89 -13.28 19.47
N ILE A 186 8.52 -13.12 18.20
CA ILE A 186 7.16 -12.73 17.82
C ILE A 186 6.22 -13.82 18.33
N MET A 187 5.10 -13.41 18.95
CA MET A 187 4.04 -14.34 19.33
C MET A 187 3.37 -14.82 18.03
N PRO A 188 3.38 -16.14 17.73
CA PRO A 188 2.87 -16.63 16.46
C PRO A 188 1.43 -16.20 16.19
N GLY A 189 1.18 -15.67 14.99
CA GLY A 189 -0.14 -15.18 14.59
C GLY A 189 -0.55 -13.89 15.28
N SER A 190 0.40 -13.10 15.80
CA SER A 190 0.12 -11.86 16.53
C SER A 190 1.02 -10.70 16.11
N ASN A 191 0.71 -9.53 16.66
CA ASN A 191 1.29 -8.24 16.32
C ASN A 191 2.34 -7.75 17.35
N HIS A 192 2.76 -8.63 18.27
CA HIS A 192 3.64 -8.31 19.39
C HIS A 192 4.59 -9.47 19.72
N LEU A 193 5.58 -9.20 20.58
CA LEU A 193 6.51 -10.23 21.10
C LEU A 193 5.87 -11.07 22.21
N VAL A 194 6.34 -12.30 22.41
CA VAL A 194 5.92 -13.18 23.52
C VAL A 194 6.06 -12.50 24.89
N SER A 195 7.12 -11.72 25.10
CA SER A 195 7.32 -10.94 26.33
C SER A 195 6.20 -9.92 26.59
N ALA A 196 5.52 -9.48 25.54
CA ALA A 196 4.49 -8.45 25.61
C ALA A 196 3.08 -8.99 25.87
N SER A 197 2.89 -10.32 25.83
CA SER A 197 1.57 -10.93 25.99
C SER A 197 0.93 -10.71 27.36
N SER A 198 1.71 -10.37 28.40
CA SER A 198 1.19 -10.07 29.74
C SER A 198 0.51 -8.70 29.87
N TYR A 199 0.70 -7.83 28.87
CA TYR A 199 0.09 -6.50 28.78
C TYR A 199 -0.53 -6.23 27.40
N ALA A 200 -0.77 -7.29 26.62
CA ALA A 200 -1.49 -7.23 25.36
C ALA A 200 -2.98 -7.57 25.59
N TYR A 201 -3.87 -6.65 25.25
CA TYR A 201 -5.31 -6.77 25.49
C TYR A 201 -6.08 -6.94 24.19
N ASP A 202 -7.18 -7.70 24.25
CA ASP A 202 -8.06 -7.92 23.12
C ASP A 202 -8.70 -6.60 22.67
N THR A 203 -8.49 -6.24 21.40
CA THR A 203 -8.94 -4.97 20.85
C THR A 203 -10.45 -4.81 20.90
N LYS A 204 -11.22 -5.89 20.67
CA LYS A 204 -12.68 -5.83 20.72
C LYS A 204 -13.17 -5.52 22.13
N GLU A 205 -12.59 -6.16 23.16
CA GLU A 205 -12.95 -5.85 24.55
C GLU A 205 -12.65 -4.38 24.90
N ILE A 206 -11.47 -3.87 24.51
CA ILE A 206 -11.12 -2.46 24.76
C ILE A 206 -12.08 -1.52 24.04
N ARG A 207 -12.44 -1.83 22.78
CA ARG A 207 -13.44 -1.08 22.01
C ARG A 207 -14.80 -1.04 22.72
N GLU A 208 -15.26 -2.18 23.24
CA GLU A 208 -16.53 -2.28 23.98
C GLU A 208 -16.51 -1.42 25.26
N TYR A 209 -15.39 -1.40 26.00
CA TYR A 209 -15.24 -0.56 27.19
C TYR A 209 -15.27 0.94 26.86
N ILE A 210 -14.47 1.39 25.88
CA ILE A 210 -14.39 2.83 25.57
C ILE A 210 -15.67 3.37 24.92
N ARG A 211 -16.51 2.48 24.36
CA ARG A 211 -17.84 2.81 23.80
C ARG A 211 -18.97 2.69 24.81
N GLY A 212 -18.69 2.21 26.03
CA GLY A 212 -19.72 1.97 27.07
C GLY A 212 -20.66 0.81 26.74
N GLU A 213 -20.24 -0.09 25.85
CA GLU A 213 -20.99 -1.31 25.48
C GLU A 213 -20.75 -2.45 26.49
N ALA A 214 -19.64 -2.38 27.23
CA ALA A 214 -19.33 -3.24 28.36
C ALA A 214 -18.77 -2.42 29.53
N GLU A 215 -18.96 -2.92 30.76
CA GLU A 215 -18.41 -2.30 31.97
C GLU A 215 -17.04 -2.91 32.30
N TYR A 216 -16.03 -2.07 32.46
CA TYR A 216 -14.70 -2.50 32.87
C TYR A 216 -14.65 -2.72 34.39
N GLN A 217 -14.37 -3.95 34.82
CA GLN A 217 -14.33 -4.37 36.23
C GLN A 217 -12.90 -4.60 36.76
N GLY A 218 -11.89 -4.12 36.04
CA GLY A 218 -10.50 -4.30 36.45
C GLY A 218 -10.15 -3.45 37.67
N ARG A 219 -9.20 -3.93 38.47
CA ARG A 219 -8.75 -3.24 39.69
C ARG A 219 -7.90 -1.99 39.41
N GLU A 220 -7.20 -1.99 38.29
CA GLU A 220 -6.33 -0.91 37.82
C GLU A 220 -6.96 -0.28 36.60
N LYS A 221 -6.78 1.04 36.40
CA LYS A 221 -7.20 1.70 35.16
C LYS A 221 -6.27 1.28 34.02
N LEU A 222 -6.72 1.30 32.78
CA LEU A 222 -5.92 0.93 31.61
C LEU A 222 -5.69 2.13 30.70
N VAL A 223 -4.46 2.30 30.23
CA VAL A 223 -4.13 3.26 29.18
C VAL A 223 -3.43 2.56 28.02
N PHE A 224 -3.89 2.86 26.81
CA PHE A 224 -3.31 2.44 25.55
C PHE A 224 -2.83 3.71 24.85
N LEU A 225 -1.53 3.98 24.93
CA LEU A 225 -0.91 5.00 24.10
C LEU A 225 -0.88 4.49 22.65
N THR A 226 -1.42 5.27 21.73
CA THR A 226 -1.47 4.89 20.32
C THR A 226 -0.92 5.99 19.43
N PHE A 227 -0.15 5.60 18.41
CA PHE A 227 0.48 6.52 17.46
C PHE A 227 0.11 6.13 16.04
N ASP A 228 -0.49 7.07 15.30
CA ASP A 228 -0.90 6.89 13.91
C ASP A 228 0.12 7.53 12.95
N ASP A 229 0.06 7.10 11.68
CA ASP A 229 0.77 7.64 10.49
C ASP A 229 2.24 7.23 10.29
N GLY A 230 2.87 6.57 11.28
CA GLY A 230 4.22 6.04 11.15
C GLY A 230 4.39 4.93 10.09
N PRO A 231 5.62 4.40 9.93
CA PRO A 231 6.83 4.77 10.67
C PRO A 231 7.53 6.02 10.10
N ASN A 232 7.95 6.92 10.98
CA ASN A 232 8.79 8.08 10.65
C ASN A 232 10.22 7.84 11.16
N THR A 233 11.24 8.13 10.34
CA THR A 233 12.64 7.86 10.71
C THR A 233 13.24 8.82 11.74
N THR A 234 12.52 9.88 12.11
CA THR A 234 12.99 10.92 13.05
C THR A 234 12.13 10.98 14.31
N VAL A 235 10.80 10.94 14.16
CA VAL A 235 9.84 11.08 15.28
C VAL A 235 9.65 9.74 16.01
N THR A 236 9.39 8.64 15.29
CA THR A 236 9.18 7.31 15.90
C THR A 236 10.34 6.91 16.81
N PRO A 237 11.64 7.02 16.44
CA PRO A 237 12.74 6.66 17.33
C PRO A 237 12.79 7.47 18.64
N GLN A 238 12.41 8.75 18.62
CA GLN A 238 12.37 9.59 19.83
C GLN A 238 11.26 9.11 20.78
N ILE A 239 10.07 8.82 20.24
CA ILE A 239 8.96 8.24 20.98
C ILE A 239 9.38 6.92 21.62
N LEU A 240 9.95 6.00 20.84
CA LEU A 240 10.42 4.69 21.34
C LEU A 240 11.42 4.83 22.49
N ASN A 241 12.32 5.81 22.41
CA ASN A 241 13.30 6.06 23.48
C ASN A 241 12.64 6.54 24.78
N ILE A 242 11.60 7.39 24.68
CA ILE A 242 10.85 7.87 25.84
C ILE A 242 10.04 6.72 26.45
N LEU A 243 9.32 5.94 25.65
CA LEU A 243 8.57 4.77 26.10
C LEU A 243 9.48 3.78 26.85
N LYS A 244 10.62 3.43 26.25
CA LYS A 244 11.61 2.53 26.82
C LYS A 244 12.21 3.06 28.13
N LYS A 245 12.56 4.35 28.20
CA LYS A 245 13.10 4.98 29.42
C LYS A 245 12.10 4.90 30.59
N ASN A 246 10.81 4.89 30.27
CA ASN A 246 9.73 4.85 31.24
C ASN A 246 9.20 3.45 31.54
N ASP A 247 9.72 2.41 30.89
CA ASP A 247 9.22 1.03 31.00
C ASP A 247 7.70 0.95 30.72
N VAL A 248 7.27 1.63 29.65
CA VAL A 248 5.89 1.60 29.15
C VAL A 248 5.88 1.23 27.67
N HIS A 249 4.72 0.78 27.18
CA HIS A 249 4.54 0.29 25.82
C HIS A 249 3.34 0.94 25.14
N ALA A 250 3.34 0.93 23.82
CA ALA A 250 2.32 1.57 22.97
C ALA A 250 1.95 0.69 21.76
N THR A 251 0.91 1.11 21.05
CA THR A 251 0.48 0.53 19.77
C THR A 251 0.73 1.54 18.65
N PHE A 252 1.39 1.12 17.57
CA PHE A 252 1.69 1.98 16.42
C PHE A 252 0.87 1.55 15.21
N PHE A 253 -0.03 2.41 14.74
CA PHE A 253 -0.86 2.19 13.55
C PHE A 253 -0.14 2.70 12.32
N THR A 254 0.44 1.78 11.56
CA THR A 254 1.35 2.11 10.46
C THR A 254 0.65 2.19 9.11
N VAL A 255 1.03 3.20 8.33
CA VAL A 255 0.53 3.40 6.97
C VAL A 255 1.42 2.62 6.00
N GLY A 256 0.83 1.74 5.20
CA GLY A 256 1.58 0.79 4.37
C GLY A 256 2.56 1.43 3.37
N LYS A 257 2.19 2.55 2.73
CA LYS A 257 3.08 3.25 1.79
C LYS A 257 4.32 3.85 2.46
N ASN A 258 4.27 4.05 3.78
CA ASN A 258 5.40 4.54 4.54
C ASN A 258 6.39 3.41 4.88
N ILE A 259 6.02 2.13 4.72
CA ILE A 259 6.89 0.99 5.01
C ILE A 259 7.83 0.74 3.83
N VAL A 260 9.09 1.16 3.98
CA VAL A 260 10.13 1.05 2.96
C VAL A 260 11.42 0.53 3.58
N GLU A 261 12.27 -0.14 2.81
CA GLU A 261 13.48 -0.81 3.34
C GLU A 261 14.35 0.08 4.25
N SER A 262 14.45 1.38 3.93
CA SER A 262 15.23 2.34 4.71
C SER A 262 14.72 2.57 6.14
N ASN A 263 13.49 2.15 6.48
CA ASN A 263 12.92 2.28 7.83
C ASN A 263 12.55 0.96 8.50
N TYR A 264 12.92 -0.19 7.93
CA TYR A 264 12.68 -1.50 8.56
C TYR A 264 13.30 -1.58 9.96
N GLY A 265 14.50 -1.03 10.16
CA GLY A 265 15.13 -0.98 11.49
C GLY A 265 14.33 -0.19 12.54
N VAL A 266 13.50 0.77 12.13
CA VAL A 266 12.59 1.49 13.06
C VAL A 266 11.46 0.56 13.49
N LEU A 267 10.83 -0.13 12.54
CA LEU A 267 9.76 -1.10 12.79
C LEU A 267 10.24 -2.26 13.66
N GLU A 268 11.42 -2.81 13.37
CA GLU A 268 12.09 -3.82 14.20
C GLU A 268 12.32 -3.32 15.62
N LYS A 269 12.85 -2.11 15.78
CA LYS A 269 13.03 -1.51 17.10
C LYS A 269 11.70 -1.34 17.83
N THR A 270 10.63 -0.95 17.15
CA THR A 270 9.29 -0.84 17.73
C THR A 270 8.87 -2.14 18.41
N LEU A 271 8.92 -3.28 17.71
CA LEU A 271 8.59 -4.58 18.29
C LEU A 271 9.60 -5.00 19.37
N MET A 272 10.90 -4.82 19.13
CA MET A 272 11.97 -5.24 20.06
C MET A 272 11.94 -4.48 21.40
N ASP A 273 11.35 -3.29 21.42
CA ASP A 273 11.10 -2.52 22.64
C ASP A 273 9.74 -2.86 23.30
N GLY A 274 9.06 -3.92 22.84
CA GLY A 274 7.87 -4.49 23.48
C GLY A 274 6.55 -3.82 23.10
N ASN A 275 6.53 -3.03 22.02
CA ASN A 275 5.32 -2.40 21.48
C ASN A 275 4.59 -3.33 20.50
N SER A 276 3.38 -2.94 20.08
CA SER A 276 2.66 -3.62 18.98
C SER A 276 2.57 -2.74 17.73
N LEU A 277 2.34 -3.39 16.59
CA LEU A 277 2.13 -2.76 15.29
C LEU A 277 0.73 -3.11 14.75
N GLY A 278 -0.06 -2.08 14.44
CA GLY A 278 -1.36 -2.17 13.79
C GLY A 278 -1.35 -1.60 12.37
N LEU A 279 -2.47 -1.78 11.69
CA LEU A 279 -2.70 -1.32 10.32
C LEU A 279 -3.42 0.03 10.31
N HIS A 280 -2.96 0.95 9.46
CA HIS A 280 -3.59 2.26 9.24
C HIS A 280 -3.82 2.53 7.76
N SER A 281 -4.42 1.57 7.06
CA SER A 281 -4.51 1.52 5.59
C SER A 281 -3.13 1.48 4.90
N PHE A 282 -3.14 1.46 3.57
CA PHE A 282 -1.93 1.51 2.77
C PHE A 282 -1.65 2.94 2.31
N SER A 283 -2.65 3.58 1.72
CA SER A 283 -2.54 4.88 1.07
C SER A 283 -2.76 6.03 2.03
N HIS A 284 -3.56 5.83 3.07
CA HIS A 284 -4.12 6.89 3.91
C HIS A 284 -4.85 7.96 3.07
N ASP A 285 -5.49 7.53 1.97
CA ASP A 285 -6.27 8.38 1.08
C ASP A 285 -7.77 8.20 1.35
N TYR A 286 -8.39 9.23 1.92
CA TYR A 286 -9.80 9.20 2.27
C TYR A 286 -10.72 9.10 1.06
N ASP A 287 -10.35 9.65 -0.09
CA ASP A 287 -11.20 9.62 -1.28
C ASP A 287 -11.21 8.22 -1.92
N LEU A 288 -10.13 7.45 -1.73
CA LEU A 288 -10.08 6.04 -2.13
C LEU A 288 -10.84 5.14 -1.15
N LEU A 289 -10.60 5.30 0.14
CA LEU A 289 -11.19 4.44 1.17
C LEU A 289 -12.68 4.71 1.38
N TYR A 290 -13.10 5.96 1.24
CA TYR A 290 -14.44 6.43 1.59
C TYR A 290 -15.03 7.35 0.51
N PRO A 291 -15.23 6.88 -0.73
CA PRO A 291 -15.87 7.68 -1.76
C PRO A 291 -17.22 8.20 -1.27
N GLU A 292 -17.43 9.51 -1.38
CA GLU A 292 -18.62 10.19 -0.87
C GLU A 292 -18.88 9.95 0.65
N LYS A 293 -17.81 9.76 1.43
CA LYS A 293 -17.83 9.46 2.89
C LYS A 293 -18.45 8.11 3.26
N THR A 294 -18.58 7.20 2.29
CA THR A 294 -19.06 5.83 2.51
C THR A 294 -17.92 4.86 2.22
N GLY A 295 -17.66 3.92 3.14
CA GLY A 295 -16.59 2.96 2.99
C GLY A 295 -16.73 2.09 1.74
N ASP A 296 -15.66 2.06 0.94
CA ASP A 296 -15.49 1.07 -0.12
C ASP A 296 -14.85 -0.18 0.50
N THR A 297 -15.67 -1.20 0.73
CA THR A 297 -15.24 -2.44 1.41
C THR A 297 -14.09 -3.12 0.67
N GLU A 298 -14.14 -3.21 -0.65
CA GLU A 298 -13.10 -3.87 -1.42
C GLU A 298 -11.78 -3.10 -1.33
N GLN A 299 -11.84 -1.77 -1.43
CA GLN A 299 -10.65 -0.92 -1.29
C GLN A 299 -10.06 -0.99 0.13
N ILE A 300 -10.89 -0.93 1.17
CA ILE A 300 -10.44 -1.06 2.56
C ILE A 300 -9.71 -2.39 2.80
N LEU A 301 -10.30 -3.50 2.34
CA LEU A 301 -9.72 -4.83 2.52
C LEU A 301 -8.44 -5.01 1.71
N GLU A 302 -8.38 -4.46 0.50
CA GLU A 302 -7.16 -4.45 -0.30
C GLU A 302 -6.04 -3.68 0.41
N GLU A 303 -6.32 -2.49 0.93
CA GLU A 303 -5.33 -1.70 1.66
C GLU A 303 -4.88 -2.37 2.96
N ALA A 304 -5.79 -3.05 3.67
CA ALA A 304 -5.42 -3.88 4.82
C ALA A 304 -4.47 -5.01 4.44
N ARG A 305 -4.74 -5.74 3.34
CA ARG A 305 -3.87 -6.82 2.83
C ARG A 305 -2.50 -6.30 2.41
N LEU A 306 -2.45 -5.17 1.70
CA LEU A 306 -1.20 -4.58 1.25
C LEU A 306 -0.31 -4.16 2.42
N THR A 307 -0.87 -3.50 3.43
CA THR A 307 -0.12 -3.09 4.63
C THR A 307 0.29 -4.29 5.48
N ALA A 308 -0.60 -5.26 5.68
CA ALA A 308 -0.28 -6.51 6.39
C ALA A 308 0.86 -7.27 5.69
N GLY A 309 0.82 -7.37 4.35
CA GLY A 309 1.87 -8.00 3.56
C GLY A 309 3.21 -7.26 3.64
N ARG A 310 3.20 -5.92 3.72
CA ARG A 310 4.43 -5.14 3.96
C ARG A 310 5.02 -5.44 5.34
N LEU A 311 4.21 -5.50 6.39
CA LEU A 311 4.69 -5.83 7.73
C LEU A 311 5.18 -7.29 7.82
N GLU A 312 4.46 -8.24 7.22
CA GLU A 312 4.87 -9.64 7.14
C GLU A 312 6.20 -9.80 6.38
N LYS A 313 6.44 -8.99 5.33
CA LYS A 313 7.75 -8.95 4.67
C LYS A 313 8.89 -8.50 5.60
N VAL A 314 8.62 -7.62 6.56
CA VAL A 314 9.63 -7.17 7.54
C VAL A 314 9.86 -8.24 8.61
N PHE A 315 8.80 -8.89 9.10
CA PHE A 315 8.86 -9.68 10.33
C PHE A 315 8.77 -11.20 10.15
N GLY A 316 8.41 -11.67 8.96
CA GLY A 316 8.18 -13.08 8.65
C GLY A 316 6.77 -13.57 9.00
N GLU A 317 6.52 -14.84 8.69
CA GLU A 317 5.19 -15.48 8.69
C GLU A 317 4.53 -15.54 10.08
N ASP A 318 5.33 -15.54 11.16
CA ASP A 318 4.83 -15.54 12.54
C ASP A 318 4.13 -14.22 12.90
N PHE A 319 4.46 -13.13 12.22
CA PHE A 319 3.84 -11.83 12.46
C PHE A 319 2.52 -11.71 11.71
N LYS A 320 1.47 -11.33 12.43
CA LYS A 320 0.19 -10.91 11.86
C LYS A 320 -0.28 -9.64 12.54
N ALA A 321 -0.52 -8.59 11.77
CA ALA A 321 -1.18 -7.41 12.28
C ALA A 321 -2.66 -7.75 12.52
N THR A 322 -3.08 -7.76 13.78
CA THR A 322 -4.42 -8.16 14.22
C THR A 322 -5.30 -6.97 14.60
N VAL A 323 -4.76 -5.75 14.50
CA VAL A 323 -5.43 -4.51 14.92
C VAL A 323 -5.38 -3.52 13.78
N TRP A 324 -6.50 -2.84 13.55
CA TRP A 324 -6.68 -1.83 12.53
C TRP A 324 -7.24 -0.55 13.13
N ARG A 325 -6.81 0.59 12.61
CA ARG A 325 -7.51 1.86 12.82
C ARG A 325 -7.81 2.47 11.46
N TYR A 326 -9.08 2.80 11.24
CA TYR A 326 -9.49 3.48 10.02
C TYR A 326 -8.83 4.86 9.94
N PRO A 327 -8.23 5.26 8.79
CA PRO A 327 -7.83 6.64 8.58
C PRO A 327 -8.99 7.59 8.85
N GLY A 328 -8.78 8.54 9.77
CA GLY A 328 -9.81 9.46 10.26
C GLY A 328 -10.76 8.92 11.33
N GLY A 329 -10.65 7.65 11.72
CA GLY A 329 -11.49 6.96 12.70
C GLY A 329 -12.78 6.38 12.10
N HIS A 330 -13.22 5.23 12.63
CA HIS A 330 -14.45 4.53 12.23
C HIS A 330 -15.67 5.45 12.31
N LEU A 331 -15.78 6.22 13.40
CA LEU A 331 -16.90 7.14 13.64
C LEU A 331 -17.00 8.31 12.65
N SER A 332 -16.00 8.52 11.80
CA SER A 332 -16.02 9.59 10.78
C SER A 332 -16.73 9.18 9.49
N TRP A 333 -17.02 7.90 9.29
CA TRP A 333 -17.45 7.35 8.00
C TRP A 333 -18.73 6.51 8.11
N GLN A 334 -19.40 6.34 6.98
CA GLN A 334 -20.59 5.49 6.86
C GLN A 334 -20.25 4.18 6.15
N GLY A 335 -21.12 3.18 6.26
CA GLY A 335 -21.02 1.95 5.45
C GLY A 335 -19.84 1.03 5.80
N LEU A 336 -19.29 1.11 7.02
CA LEU A 336 -18.14 0.29 7.43
C LEU A 336 -18.51 -1.12 7.91
N ASN A 337 -19.79 -1.42 8.17
CA ASN A 337 -20.19 -2.71 8.77
C ASN A 337 -19.69 -3.94 7.99
N GLU A 338 -19.76 -3.93 6.66
CA GLU A 338 -19.29 -5.05 5.84
C GLU A 338 -17.76 -5.17 5.89
N SER A 339 -17.04 -4.04 5.82
CA SER A 339 -15.60 -3.98 6.04
C SER A 339 -15.21 -4.51 7.42
N ASP A 340 -15.95 -4.15 8.48
CA ASP A 340 -15.70 -4.60 9.84
C ASP A 340 -15.84 -6.13 9.95
N GLU A 341 -16.90 -6.71 9.38
CA GLU A 341 -17.13 -8.15 9.35
C GLU A 341 -16.03 -8.90 8.58
N GLN A 342 -15.61 -8.37 7.43
CA GLN A 342 -14.58 -9.01 6.61
C GLN A 342 -13.17 -8.86 7.19
N LEU A 343 -12.83 -7.71 7.79
CA LEU A 343 -11.58 -7.55 8.54
C LEU A 343 -11.53 -8.52 9.72
N LYS A 344 -12.64 -8.65 10.45
CA LYS A 344 -12.75 -9.62 11.54
C LYS A 344 -12.55 -11.07 11.05
N ALA A 345 -13.10 -11.42 9.89
CA ALA A 345 -12.87 -12.73 9.28
C ALA A 345 -11.39 -12.98 8.90
N MET A 346 -10.61 -11.90 8.70
CA MET A 346 -9.15 -11.95 8.52
C MET A 346 -8.38 -11.96 9.85
N GLY A 347 -9.07 -11.95 11.00
CA GLY A 347 -8.45 -11.85 12.33
C GLY A 347 -8.01 -10.43 12.70
N ILE A 348 -8.63 -9.41 12.09
CA ILE A 348 -8.30 -8.00 12.30
C ILE A 348 -9.48 -7.30 12.99
N GLU A 349 -9.24 -6.74 14.16
CA GLU A 349 -10.22 -5.93 14.90
C GLU A 349 -9.92 -4.43 14.76
N TRP A 350 -10.95 -3.61 14.58
CA TRP A 350 -10.79 -2.16 14.46
C TRP A 350 -10.85 -1.45 15.82
N ILE A 351 -10.23 -0.28 15.96
CA ILE A 351 -10.38 0.55 17.16
C ILE A 351 -10.19 2.05 16.88
N ASP A 352 -11.05 2.85 17.49
CA ASP A 352 -10.91 4.31 17.54
C ASP A 352 -10.14 4.73 18.81
N TRP A 353 -10.55 5.83 19.44
CA TRP A 353 -9.96 6.41 20.63
C TRP A 353 -11.05 7.11 21.45
N ASN A 354 -10.77 7.34 22.73
CA ASN A 354 -11.63 8.15 23.60
C ASN A 354 -10.86 9.29 24.28
N SER A 355 -9.57 9.44 24.00
CA SER A 355 -8.74 10.57 24.43
C SER A 355 -7.87 11.03 23.27
N LEU A 356 -7.71 12.35 23.12
CA LEU A 356 -7.05 13.00 22.00
C LEU A 356 -5.87 13.82 22.51
N SER A 357 -4.72 13.75 21.84
CA SER A 357 -3.64 14.74 22.00
C SER A 357 -4.05 16.12 21.49
N GLY A 358 -4.91 16.15 20.47
CA GLY A 358 -5.23 17.35 19.72
C GLY A 358 -4.17 17.72 18.68
N ASP A 359 -3.13 16.91 18.49
CA ASP A 359 -2.02 17.19 17.55
C ASP A 359 -2.47 17.22 16.06
N SER A 360 -3.65 16.67 15.76
CA SER A 360 -4.29 16.63 14.44
C SER A 360 -5.46 17.61 14.31
N GLU A 361 -5.81 18.33 15.39
CA GLU A 361 -6.89 19.32 15.36
C GLU A 361 -6.63 20.45 14.38
N LYS A 362 -7.68 21.18 14.03
CA LYS A 362 -7.55 22.43 13.25
C LYS A 362 -6.64 23.39 14.00
N LYS A 363 -5.87 24.20 13.25
CA LYS A 363 -4.84 25.11 13.82
C LYS A 363 -5.34 26.00 14.97
N SER A 364 -6.61 26.40 14.96
CA SER A 364 -7.20 27.23 16.03
C SER A 364 -7.48 26.49 17.34
N LEU A 365 -7.51 25.15 17.32
CA LEU A 365 -7.79 24.28 18.46
C LEU A 365 -6.59 23.42 18.85
N ARG A 366 -5.60 23.32 17.96
CA ARG A 366 -4.40 22.50 18.16
C ARG A 366 -3.54 23.07 19.30
N PRO A 367 -3.14 22.23 20.28
CA PRO A 367 -2.18 22.62 21.29
C PRO A 367 -0.87 23.18 20.71
N SER A 368 -0.31 24.16 21.39
CA SER A 368 0.93 24.86 21.00
C SER A 368 2.05 24.74 22.02
N SER A 369 1.80 24.09 23.16
CA SER A 369 2.77 23.81 24.21
C SER A 369 2.50 22.45 24.85
N VAL A 370 3.51 21.93 25.56
CA VAL A 370 3.40 20.65 26.29
C VAL A 370 2.24 20.64 27.27
N GLU A 371 2.09 21.73 28.04
CA GLU A 371 0.99 21.87 29.00
C GLU A 371 -0.37 21.85 28.31
N GLU A 372 -0.52 22.53 27.17
CA GLU A 372 -1.77 22.53 26.41
C GLU A 372 -2.12 21.13 25.86
N GLU A 373 -1.13 20.38 25.36
CA GLU A 373 -1.36 19.03 24.81
C GLU A 373 -1.76 18.04 25.90
N VAL A 374 -1.04 18.05 27.03
CA VAL A 374 -1.38 17.23 28.21
C VAL A 374 -2.78 17.59 28.72
N ASN A 375 -3.10 18.87 28.85
CA ASN A 375 -4.43 19.30 29.27
C ASN A 375 -5.53 18.91 28.27
N TYR A 376 -5.23 18.87 26.96
CA TYR A 376 -6.17 18.42 25.94
C TYR A 376 -6.49 16.93 26.07
N ILE A 377 -5.47 16.09 26.33
CA ILE A 377 -5.63 14.64 26.60
C ILE A 377 -6.52 14.42 27.82
N ILE A 378 -6.22 15.10 28.92
CA ILE A 378 -6.97 14.99 30.19
C ILE A 378 -8.41 15.45 29.98
N LYS A 379 -8.60 16.60 29.32
CA LYS A 379 -9.93 17.17 29.05
C LYS A 379 -10.77 16.20 28.22
N THR A 380 -10.24 15.69 27.11
CA THR A 380 -11.00 14.81 26.22
C THR A 380 -11.28 13.45 26.83
N LEU A 381 -10.33 12.90 27.62
CA LEU A 381 -10.57 11.68 28.40
C LEU A 381 -11.74 11.86 29.39
N ASN A 382 -11.77 12.99 30.11
CA ASN A 382 -12.80 13.27 31.12
C ASN A 382 -14.16 13.73 30.53
N GLN A 383 -14.28 13.83 29.22
CA GLN A 383 -15.58 14.04 28.55
C GLN A 383 -16.37 12.74 28.36
N ASN A 384 -15.71 11.58 28.51
CA ASN A 384 -16.36 10.28 28.42
C ASN A 384 -17.12 9.96 29.70
N LEU A 385 -18.14 9.10 29.59
CA LEU A 385 -18.91 8.61 30.74
C LEU A 385 -18.04 7.85 31.74
N HIS A 386 -17.05 7.10 31.23
CA HIS A 386 -16.06 6.37 32.01
C HIS A 386 -14.66 6.70 31.48
N SER A 387 -13.71 6.87 32.40
CA SER A 387 -12.30 7.14 32.07
C SER A 387 -11.35 6.03 32.54
N ASP A 388 -11.85 4.93 33.09
CA ASP A 388 -11.00 3.85 33.62
C ASP A 388 -10.28 3.04 32.53
N VAL A 389 -10.71 3.17 31.27
CA VAL A 389 -10.00 2.67 30.09
C VAL A 389 -9.81 3.82 29.12
N ALA A 390 -8.56 4.16 28.83
CA ALA A 390 -8.17 5.24 27.95
C ALA A 390 -7.44 4.69 26.71
N VAL A 391 -7.90 5.04 25.52
CA VAL A 391 -7.17 4.87 24.27
C VAL A 391 -6.84 6.26 23.74
N VAL A 392 -5.55 6.61 23.78
CA VAL A 392 -5.05 7.95 23.51
C VAL A 392 -4.57 8.03 22.07
N LEU A 393 -5.21 8.86 21.25
CA LEU A 393 -4.75 9.17 19.89
C LEU A 393 -3.64 10.22 19.92
N MET A 394 -2.50 9.84 19.35
CA MET A 394 -1.35 10.68 19.02
C MET A 394 -0.85 10.30 17.61
N HIS A 395 0.09 11.06 17.04
CA HIS A 395 0.70 10.73 15.75
C HIS A 395 2.23 10.74 15.81
N ASP A 396 2.87 9.75 15.19
CA ASP A 396 4.33 9.69 15.02
C ASP A 396 4.79 10.09 13.61
N ALA A 397 4.06 11.03 13.00
CA ALA A 397 4.33 11.59 11.68
C ALA A 397 5.35 12.75 11.67
N THR A 398 5.69 13.24 10.48
CA THR A 398 6.41 14.51 10.31
C THR A 398 5.64 15.66 10.98
N ASP A 399 6.38 16.65 11.50
CA ASP A 399 5.85 17.83 12.20
C ASP A 399 5.11 17.56 13.53
N LYS A 400 5.29 16.37 14.12
CA LYS A 400 4.72 15.98 15.43
C LYS A 400 5.70 16.08 16.59
N GLN A 401 6.64 17.03 16.54
CA GLN A 401 7.65 17.18 17.59
C GLN A 401 7.03 17.54 18.95
N LEU A 402 5.94 18.34 18.98
CA LEU A 402 5.27 18.68 20.24
C LEU A 402 4.79 17.41 20.97
N THR A 403 4.24 16.44 20.25
CA THR A 403 3.83 15.15 20.80
C THR A 403 4.99 14.38 21.42
N VAL A 404 6.17 14.43 20.81
CA VAL A 404 7.41 13.88 21.41
C VAL A 404 7.75 14.60 22.71
N ASP A 405 7.73 15.93 22.68
CA ASP A 405 8.08 16.77 23.82
C ASP A 405 7.10 16.61 24.99
N SER A 406 5.81 16.36 24.68
CA SER A 406 4.73 16.15 25.63
C SER A 406 4.70 14.74 26.24
N LEU A 407 5.23 13.74 25.53
CA LEU A 407 5.04 12.32 25.87
C LEU A 407 5.49 11.96 27.29
N GLN A 408 6.57 12.55 27.79
CA GLN A 408 7.01 12.31 29.18
C GLN A 408 5.94 12.73 30.18
N SER A 409 5.40 13.96 30.05
CA SER A 409 4.36 14.47 30.94
C SER A 409 3.04 13.71 30.80
N VAL A 410 2.72 13.22 29.59
CA VAL A 410 1.57 12.33 29.36
C VAL A 410 1.74 11.02 30.15
N ILE A 411 2.92 10.40 30.06
CA ILE A 411 3.22 9.16 30.80
C ILE A 411 3.14 9.41 32.32
N ASP A 412 3.71 10.52 32.80
CA ASP A 412 3.71 10.88 34.22
C ASP A 412 2.27 11.02 34.73
N TYR A 413 1.40 11.73 34.00
CA TYR A 413 -0.02 11.87 34.35
C TYR A 413 -0.70 10.50 34.52
N PHE A 414 -0.56 9.60 33.54
CA PHE A 414 -1.23 8.30 33.61
C PHE A 414 -0.68 7.43 34.75
N LYS A 415 0.63 7.47 35.01
CA LYS A 415 1.23 6.76 36.16
C LYS A 415 0.73 7.31 37.50
N GLU A 416 0.72 8.64 37.66
CA GLU A 416 0.25 9.31 38.87
C GLU A 416 -1.23 9.04 39.16
N ASN A 417 -2.02 8.77 38.11
CA ASN A 417 -3.44 8.43 38.21
C ASN A 417 -3.72 6.92 38.17
N ASN A 418 -2.72 6.08 38.45
CA ASN A 418 -2.83 4.63 38.60
C ASN A 418 -3.36 3.90 37.35
N TYR A 419 -2.97 4.38 36.16
CA TYR A 419 -3.19 3.66 34.92
C TYR A 419 -2.04 2.70 34.63
N LYS A 420 -2.39 1.48 34.25
CA LYS A 420 -1.49 0.48 33.71
C LYS A 420 -1.45 0.60 32.19
N PHE A 421 -0.23 0.63 31.65
CA PHE A 421 0.00 0.73 30.21
C PHE A 421 -0.18 -0.64 29.55
N GLY A 422 -0.90 -0.66 28.43
CA GLY A 422 -1.16 -1.84 27.63
C GLY A 422 -0.95 -1.59 26.14
N ILE A 423 -0.86 -2.68 25.39
CA ILE A 423 -0.87 -2.70 23.92
C ILE A 423 -2.12 -3.42 23.42
N LEU A 424 -2.53 -3.10 22.20
CA LEU A 424 -3.68 -3.71 21.55
C LEU A 424 -3.23 -4.92 20.73
N LYS A 425 -3.98 -6.01 20.80
CA LYS A 425 -3.75 -7.21 19.99
C LYS A 425 -5.03 -7.74 19.37
#